data_AF-A0A2X2X4R2-F1
#
_entry.id   AF-A0A2X2X4R2-F1
#
_cell.length_a   1.000
_cell.length_b   1.000
_cell.length_c   1.000
_cell.angle_alpha   90.00
_cell.angle_beta   90.00
_cell.angle_gamma   90.00
#
_symmetry.space_group_name_H-M   'P 1'
#
loop_
_entity.id
_entity.type
_entity.pdbx_description
1 polymer ?
#
loop_
_entity_poly.entity_id
_entity_poly.type
_entity_poly.pdbx_seq_one_letter_code
_entity_poly.pdbx_strand_id
1 'polypeptide(L)'
;MINDICHLQLSWGGWALAAMVPGIIMLLVTPLVIYTMYPPEIKKVDNKTIAKAGASGSRPMKGREKLLLGILSSRCQAGFSAKQLGVDESTVAIVVMGAMLLLGVVSWDDVVKNKGGWNTLIWYGGIIGLSSLLSKVKFFDWLAELFKNNLSFDNHG
;
A
#
# COMPACT_ATOMS: atom_id res chain seq x y z
N MET A 1 18.47 0.38 3.63
CA MET A 1 18.63 1.52 2.70
C MET A 1 18.24 2.87 3.32
N ILE A 2 16.98 3.13 3.72
CA ILE A 2 16.60 4.44 4.33
C ILE A 2 17.25 4.66 5.71
N ASN A 3 17.30 3.62 6.56
CA ASN A 3 18.04 3.67 7.83
C ASN A 3 19.57 3.86 7.62
N ASP A 4 20.11 3.36 6.51
CA ASP A 4 21.55 3.40 6.24
C ASP A 4 22.00 4.75 5.67
N ILE A 5 21.08 5.51 5.06
CA ILE A 5 21.37 6.80 4.42
C ILE A 5 20.86 7.98 5.25
N CYS A 6 19.68 7.86 5.86
CA CYS A 6 19.02 8.94 6.60
C CYS A 6 18.94 8.70 8.11
N HIS A 7 19.38 7.53 8.61
CA HIS A 7 19.26 7.14 10.03
C HIS A 7 17.84 7.26 10.61
N LEU A 8 16.82 7.17 9.76
CA LEU A 8 15.41 7.27 10.16
C LEU A 8 14.74 5.90 10.11
N GLN A 9 14.36 5.40 11.29
CA GLN A 9 13.48 4.24 11.44
C GLN A 9 12.08 4.66 10.97
N LEU A 10 11.79 4.46 9.69
CA LEU A 10 10.52 4.86 9.09
C LEU A 10 9.41 3.93 9.58
N SER A 11 8.82 4.25 10.73
CA SER A 11 7.62 3.56 11.19
C SER A 11 6.45 3.90 10.26
N TRP A 12 5.47 2.98 10.13
CA TRP A 12 4.26 3.22 9.34
C TRP A 12 3.61 4.59 9.60
N GLY A 13 3.47 4.95 10.89
CA GLY A 13 2.91 6.24 11.29
C GLY A 13 3.78 7.45 10.93
N GLY A 14 5.11 7.29 10.93
CA GLY A 14 6.02 8.36 10.52
C GLY A 14 5.95 8.62 9.01
N TRP A 15 5.89 7.55 8.21
CA TRP A 15 5.65 7.65 6.78
C TRP A 15 4.29 8.28 6.48
N ALA A 16 3.22 7.82 7.14
CA ALA A 16 1.87 8.33 6.92
C ALA A 16 1.76 9.82 7.26
N LEU A 17 2.39 10.27 8.35
CA LEU A 17 2.40 11.67 8.76
C LEU A 17 3.22 12.55 7.80
N ALA A 18 4.38 12.07 7.36
CA ALA A 18 5.19 12.78 6.35
C ALA A 18 4.48 12.86 4.99
N ALA A 19 3.75 11.80 4.61
CA ALA A 19 3.00 11.74 3.35
C ALA A 19 1.64 12.48 3.42
N MET A 20 1.18 12.89 4.60
CA MET A 20 -0.15 13.49 4.77
C MET A 20 -0.32 14.78 3.99
N VAL A 21 0.63 15.71 4.12
CA VAL A 21 0.59 17.01 3.44
C VAL A 21 0.64 16.86 1.91
N PRO A 22 1.64 16.19 1.30
CA PRO A 22 1.65 15.98 -0.14
C PRO A 22 0.48 15.10 -0.60
N GLY A 23 0.04 14.14 0.21
CA GLY A 23 -1.09 13.27 -0.09
C GLY A 23 -2.42 14.02 -0.20
N ILE A 24 -2.72 14.95 0.71
CA ILE A 24 -3.92 15.78 0.65
C ILE A 24 -3.89 16.69 -0.57
N ILE A 25 -2.74 17.31 -0.85
CA ILE A 25 -2.57 18.16 -2.04
C ILE A 25 -2.85 17.33 -3.31
N MET A 26 -2.26 16.15 -3.43
CA MET A 26 -2.48 15.26 -4.58
C MET A 26 -3.92 14.77 -4.66
N LEU A 27 -4.59 14.55 -3.52
CA LEU A 27 -6.02 14.18 -3.48
C LEU A 27 -6.93 15.27 -4.04
N LEU A 28 -6.58 16.54 -3.90
CA LEU A 28 -7.35 17.66 -4.46
C LEU A 28 -6.95 17.94 -5.91
N VAL A 29 -5.66 17.89 -6.23
CA VAL A 29 -5.13 18.22 -7.56
C VAL A 29 -5.46 17.12 -8.57
N THR A 30 -5.33 15.85 -8.22
CA THR A 30 -5.51 14.73 -9.17
C THR A 30 -6.91 14.71 -9.79
N PRO A 31 -8.03 14.82 -9.03
CA PRO A 31 -9.36 14.88 -9.62
C PRO A 31 -9.56 16.12 -10.50
N LEU A 32 -9.01 17.28 -10.11
CA LEU A 32 -9.12 18.52 -10.90
C LEU A 32 -8.39 18.39 -12.24
N VAL A 33 -7.18 17.85 -12.22
CA VAL A 33 -6.35 17.64 -13.41
C VAL A 33 -6.96 16.59 -14.33
N ILE A 34 -7.48 15.48 -13.77
CA ILE A 34 -8.16 14.45 -14.58
C ILE A 34 -9.45 15.02 -15.18
N TYR A 35 -10.21 15.80 -14.42
CA TYR A 35 -11.46 16.39 -14.91
C TYR A 35 -11.24 17.39 -16.05
N THR A 36 -10.11 18.11 -16.06
CA THR A 36 -9.75 19.03 -17.14
C THR A 36 -9.14 18.31 -18.35
N MET A 37 -8.25 17.32 -18.16
CA MET A 37 -7.60 16.60 -19.27
C MET A 37 -8.49 15.52 -19.90
N TYR A 38 -9.26 14.79 -19.09
CA TYR A 38 -10.10 13.66 -19.50
C TYR A 38 -11.50 13.82 -18.87
N PRO A 39 -12.30 14.78 -19.34
CA PRO A 39 -13.63 15.00 -18.80
C PRO A 39 -14.46 13.71 -18.93
N PRO A 40 -15.12 13.27 -17.84
CA PRO A 40 -15.87 12.02 -17.84
C PRO A 40 -17.05 12.09 -18.82
N GLU A 41 -17.29 10.99 -19.54
CA GLU A 41 -18.38 10.87 -20.53
C GLU A 41 -19.77 10.95 -19.89
N ILE A 42 -19.93 10.45 -18.65
CA ILE A 42 -21.19 10.49 -17.89
C ILE A 42 -21.06 11.43 -16.71
N LYS A 43 -21.58 12.66 -16.86
CA LYS A 43 -21.54 13.71 -15.82
C LYS A 43 -22.77 13.74 -14.90
N LYS A 44 -23.85 13.06 -15.30
CA LYS A 44 -25.07 12.93 -14.50
C LYS A 44 -25.47 11.47 -14.45
N VAL A 45 -25.38 10.91 -13.25
CA VAL A 45 -25.92 9.60 -12.89
C VAL A 45 -27.06 9.85 -11.92
N ASP A 46 -28.18 9.16 -12.10
CA ASP A 46 -29.28 9.20 -11.13
C ASP A 46 -28.92 8.37 -9.90
N ASN A 47 -28.10 8.96 -9.03
CA ASN A 47 -27.57 8.30 -7.84
C ASN A 47 -28.67 7.83 -6.89
N LYS A 48 -29.83 8.50 -6.86
CA LYS A 48 -30.89 8.18 -5.89
C LYS A 48 -31.66 6.93 -6.30
N THR A 49 -31.93 6.73 -7.58
CA THR A 49 -32.61 5.52 -8.07
C THR A 49 -31.66 4.33 -8.03
N ILE A 50 -30.39 4.51 -8.41
CA ILE A 50 -29.37 3.45 -8.33
C ILE A 50 -29.07 3.06 -6.89
N ALA A 51 -28.94 4.03 -5.97
CA ALA A 51 -28.72 3.73 -4.56
C ALA A 51 -29.92 3.02 -3.93
N LYS A 52 -31.16 3.43 -4.25
CA LYS A 52 -32.37 2.74 -3.78
C LYS A 52 -32.49 1.33 -4.36
N ALA A 53 -32.16 1.14 -5.64
CA ALA A 53 -32.15 -0.17 -6.29
C ALA A 53 -31.04 -1.10 -5.73
N GLY A 54 -29.86 -0.55 -5.42
CA GLY A 54 -28.77 -1.29 -4.79
C GLY A 54 -29.04 -1.61 -3.31
N ALA A 55 -29.76 -0.74 -2.60
CA ALA A 55 -30.17 -0.96 -1.21
C ALA A 55 -31.33 -1.96 -1.10
N SER A 56 -32.30 -1.93 -2.03
CA SER A 56 -33.38 -2.91 -2.08
C SER A 56 -32.90 -4.29 -2.54
N GLY A 57 -31.84 -4.35 -3.35
CA GLY A 57 -31.17 -5.59 -3.75
C GLY A 57 -30.10 -6.10 -2.77
N SER A 58 -29.73 -5.31 -1.75
CA SER A 58 -28.76 -5.73 -0.72
C SER A 58 -29.40 -6.75 0.21
N ARG A 59 -29.06 -8.02 -0.02
CA ARG A 59 -29.46 -9.14 0.84
C ARG A 59 -28.82 -8.97 2.23
N PRO A 60 -29.51 -9.36 3.33
CA PRO A 60 -28.91 -9.37 4.67
C PRO A 60 -27.57 -10.13 4.67
N MET A 61 -26.56 -9.52 5.31
CA MET A 61 -25.18 -10.01 5.32
C MET A 61 -25.10 -11.48 5.72
N LYS A 62 -24.43 -12.28 4.89
CA LYS A 62 -24.19 -13.70 5.18
C LYS A 62 -23.21 -13.85 6.35
N GLY A 63 -23.28 -14.96 7.08
CA GLY A 63 -22.37 -15.21 8.21
C GLY A 63 -20.88 -15.11 7.87
N ARG A 64 -20.49 -15.51 6.64
CA ARG A 64 -19.11 -15.35 6.13
C ARG A 64 -18.69 -13.90 5.95
N GLU A 65 -19.60 -13.01 5.55
CA GLU A 65 -19.31 -11.58 5.40
C GLU A 65 -19.12 -10.92 6.76
N LYS A 66 -19.92 -11.30 7.77
CA LYS A 66 -19.73 -10.86 9.16
C LYS A 66 -18.40 -11.34 9.72
N LEU A 67 -17.99 -12.57 9.40
CA LEU A 67 -16.70 -13.10 9.80
C LEU A 67 -15.54 -12.37 9.12
N LEU A 68 -15.65 -12.07 7.83
CA LEU A 68 -14.65 -11.28 7.09
C LEU A 68 -14.51 -9.87 7.69
N LEU A 69 -15.61 -9.22 8.05
CA LEU A 69 -15.58 -7.94 8.77
C LEU A 69 -14.88 -8.08 10.12
N GLY A 70 -15.17 -9.14 10.89
CA GLY A 70 -14.51 -9.41 12.16
C GLY A 70 -12.99 -9.56 12.02
N ILE A 71 -12.53 -10.28 11.00
CA ILE A 71 -11.09 -10.46 10.73
C ILE A 71 -10.45 -9.15 10.24
N LEU A 72 -11.15 -8.34 9.44
CA LEU A 72 -10.66 -7.03 9.02
C LEU A 72 -10.51 -6.10 10.23
N SER A 73 -11.48 -6.08 11.13
CA SER A 73 -11.44 -5.30 12.37
C SER A 73 -10.33 -5.77 13.30
N SER A 74 -10.08 -7.08 13.42
CA SER A 74 -8.98 -7.61 14.23
C SER A 74 -7.62 -7.25 13.65
N ARG A 75 -7.46 -7.29 12.32
CA ARG A 75 -6.26 -6.82 11.63
C ARG A 75 -6.00 -5.33 11.90
N CYS A 76 -7.02 -4.49 11.86
CA CYS A 76 -6.88 -3.06 12.10
C CYS A 76 -6.41 -2.76 13.54
N GLN A 77 -7.00 -3.45 14.52
CA GLN A 77 -6.59 -3.36 15.93
C GLN A 77 -5.15 -3.85 16.12
N ALA A 78 -4.78 -4.97 15.49
CA ALA A 78 -3.42 -5.50 15.55
C ALA A 78 -2.39 -4.52 14.94
N GLY A 79 -2.76 -3.73 13.92
CA GLY A 79 -1.90 -2.68 13.36
C GLY A 79 -1.61 -1.54 14.35
N PHE A 80 -2.61 -1.12 15.13
CA PHE A 80 -2.42 -0.13 16.19
C PHE A 80 -1.54 -0.66 17.33
N SER A 81 -1.72 -1.92 17.72
CA SER A 81 -0.96 -2.56 18.81
C SER A 81 0.40 -3.13 18.39
N ALA A 82 0.68 -3.26 17.09
CA ALA A 82 1.93 -3.82 16.58
C ALA A 82 3.17 -3.10 17.12
N LYS A 83 3.11 -1.77 17.26
CA LYS A 83 4.18 -0.97 17.87
C LYS A 83 4.40 -1.26 19.36
N GLN A 84 3.35 -1.60 20.10
CA GLN A 84 3.43 -1.91 21.54
C GLN A 84 3.92 -3.34 21.79
N LEU A 85 3.63 -4.26 20.87
CA LEU A 85 4.00 -5.67 20.97
C LEU A 85 5.36 -6.01 20.33
N GLY A 86 5.99 -5.05 19.65
CA GLY A 86 7.28 -5.27 18.97
C GLY A 86 7.20 -6.26 17.80
N VAL A 87 6.01 -6.49 17.25
CA VAL A 87 5.78 -7.47 16.17
C VAL A 87 5.79 -6.75 14.82
N ASP A 88 6.51 -7.31 13.85
CA ASP A 88 6.54 -6.79 12.49
C ASP A 88 5.16 -6.89 11.80
N GLU A 89 4.84 -5.87 11.02
CA GLU A 89 3.54 -5.73 10.37
C GLU A 89 3.26 -6.84 9.33
N SER A 90 4.33 -7.39 8.75
CA SER A 90 4.33 -8.54 7.83
C SER A 90 3.92 -9.83 8.54
N THR A 91 4.43 -10.05 9.76
CA THR A 91 4.07 -11.21 10.59
C THR A 91 2.58 -11.21 10.92
N VAL A 92 2.04 -10.06 11.31
CA VAL A 92 0.59 -9.91 11.56
C VAL A 92 -0.21 -10.23 10.29
N ALA A 93 0.32 -9.94 9.09
CA ALA A 93 -0.41 -10.14 7.83
C ALA A 93 -0.49 -11.62 7.49
N ILE A 94 0.62 -12.34 7.68
CA ILE A 94 0.70 -13.79 7.49
C ILE A 94 -0.22 -14.53 8.48
N VAL A 95 -0.25 -14.11 9.75
CA VAL A 95 -1.13 -14.71 10.76
C VAL A 95 -2.60 -14.51 10.41
N VAL A 96 -2.99 -13.30 10.00
CA VAL A 96 -4.37 -13.00 9.58
C VAL A 96 -4.75 -13.82 8.34
N MET A 97 -3.86 -13.92 7.35
CA MET A 97 -4.08 -14.75 6.17
C MET A 97 -4.27 -16.24 6.54
N GLY A 98 -3.43 -16.76 7.44
CA GLY A 98 -3.58 -18.13 7.97
C GLY A 98 -4.93 -18.34 8.67
N ALA A 99 -5.35 -17.38 9.50
CA ALA A 99 -6.66 -17.42 10.16
C ALA A 99 -7.83 -17.40 9.15
N MET A 100 -7.75 -16.59 8.09
CA MET A 100 -8.77 -16.55 7.03
C MET A 100 -8.92 -17.88 6.30
N LEU A 101 -7.81 -18.59 6.05
CA LEU A 101 -7.81 -19.91 5.43
C LEU A 101 -8.38 -20.97 6.38
N LEU A 102 -7.97 -20.98 7.66
CA LEU A 102 -8.46 -21.93 8.66
C LEU A 102 -9.96 -21.77 8.95
N LEU A 103 -10.45 -20.52 8.98
CA LEU A 103 -11.86 -20.19 9.18
C LEU A 103 -12.73 -20.40 7.92
N GLY A 104 -12.12 -20.81 6.79
CA GLY A 104 -12.82 -21.04 5.53
C GLY A 104 -13.49 -19.79 4.94
N VAL A 105 -12.98 -18.60 5.30
CA VAL A 105 -13.44 -17.31 4.75
C VAL A 105 -12.94 -17.15 3.32
N VAL A 106 -11.70 -17.58 3.08
CA VAL A 106 -11.03 -17.60 1.77
C VAL A 106 -10.57 -19.03 1.51
N SER A 107 -10.77 -19.54 0.30
CA SER A 107 -10.23 -20.85 -0.09
C SER A 107 -8.79 -20.73 -0.60
N TRP A 108 -8.04 -21.82 -0.54
CA TRP A 108 -6.69 -21.85 -1.12
C TRP A 108 -6.71 -21.56 -2.63
N ASP A 109 -7.72 -22.07 -3.34
CA ASP A 109 -7.96 -21.77 -4.75
C ASP A 109 -8.13 -20.27 -5.02
N ASP A 110 -8.83 -19.54 -4.15
CA ASP A 110 -9.03 -18.09 -4.30
C ASP A 110 -7.69 -17.34 -4.18
N VAL A 111 -6.80 -17.77 -3.28
CA VAL A 111 -5.47 -17.17 -3.10
C VAL A 111 -4.58 -17.43 -4.32
N VAL A 112 -4.56 -18.67 -4.82
CA VAL A 112 -3.73 -19.04 -5.98
C VAL A 112 -4.23 -18.38 -7.26
N LYS A 113 -5.54 -18.25 -7.44
CA LYS A 113 -6.14 -17.61 -8.63
C LYS A 113 -6.07 -16.08 -8.60
N ASN A 114 -5.68 -15.47 -7.47
CA ASN A 114 -5.54 -14.02 -7.34
C ASN A 114 -4.30 -13.48 -8.08
N LYS A 115 -4.40 -13.39 -9.41
CA LYS A 115 -3.33 -12.91 -10.30
C LYS A 115 -2.79 -11.53 -9.91
N GLY A 116 -3.67 -10.65 -9.42
CA GLY A 116 -3.26 -9.29 -9.01
C GLY A 116 -2.26 -9.32 -7.86
N GLY A 117 -2.55 -10.09 -6.81
CA GLY A 117 -1.64 -10.25 -5.67
C GLY A 117 -0.28 -10.84 -6.07
N TRP A 118 -0.28 -11.91 -6.87
CA TRP A 118 0.95 -12.54 -7.35
C TRP A 118 1.77 -11.63 -8.26
N ASN A 119 1.12 -10.88 -9.15
CA ASN A 119 1.81 -9.94 -10.03
C ASN A 119 2.56 -8.87 -9.22
N THR A 120 1.90 -8.27 -8.23
CA THR A 120 2.51 -7.28 -7.34
C THR A 120 3.67 -7.85 -6.53
N LEU A 121 3.54 -9.07 -6.01
CA LEU A 121 4.61 -9.74 -5.26
C LEU A 121 5.84 -10.00 -6.12
N ILE A 122 5.66 -10.53 -7.33
CA ILE A 122 6.76 -10.79 -8.28
C ILE A 122 7.45 -9.49 -8.68
N TRP A 123 6.67 -8.44 -8.98
CA TRP A 123 7.20 -7.14 -9.36
C TRP A 123 8.04 -6.51 -8.26
N TYR A 124 7.50 -6.40 -7.04
CA TYR A 124 8.24 -5.84 -5.91
C TYR A 124 9.45 -6.71 -5.54
N GLY A 125 9.32 -8.04 -5.56
CA GLY A 125 10.43 -8.95 -5.32
C GLY A 125 11.56 -8.76 -6.33
N GLY A 126 11.23 -8.60 -7.62
CA GLY A 126 12.20 -8.32 -8.68
C GLY A 126 12.93 -6.99 -8.48
N ILE A 127 12.20 -5.90 -8.20
CA ILE A 127 12.78 -4.57 -7.97
C ILE A 127 13.68 -4.56 -6.74
N ILE A 128 13.21 -5.11 -5.62
CA ILE A 128 13.99 -5.15 -4.37
C ILE A 128 15.23 -6.03 -4.56
N GLY A 129 15.09 -7.17 -5.25
CA GLY A 129 16.21 -8.05 -5.58
C GLY A 129 17.26 -7.37 -6.43
N LEU A 130 16.84 -6.67 -7.50
CA LEU A 130 17.74 -5.90 -8.37
C LEU A 130 18.44 -4.79 -7.59
N SER A 131 17.69 -4.02 -6.80
CA SER A 131 18.24 -2.97 -5.92
C SER A 131 19.32 -3.53 -4.98
N SER A 132 19.06 -4.68 -4.34
CA SER A 132 20.02 -5.34 -3.47
C SER A 132 21.29 -5.78 -4.21
N LEU A 133 21.16 -6.31 -5.43
CA LEU A 133 22.31 -6.67 -6.26
C LEU A 133 23.14 -5.44 -6.63
N LEU A 134 22.51 -4.35 -7.05
CA LEU A 134 23.16 -3.07 -7.35
C LEU A 134 23.93 -2.52 -6.12
N SER A 135 23.32 -2.61 -4.93
CA SER A 135 24.01 -2.25 -3.69
C SER A 135 25.22 -3.15 -3.42
N LYS A 136 25.12 -4.46 -3.64
CA LYS A 136 26.25 -5.40 -3.43
C LYS A 136 27.41 -5.15 -4.37
N VAL A 137 27.16 -4.78 -5.62
CA VAL A 137 28.21 -4.44 -6.60
C VAL A 137 28.71 -2.99 -6.45
N LYS A 138 28.31 -2.29 -5.38
CA LYS A 138 28.71 -0.90 -5.10
C LYS A 138 28.37 0.08 -6.22
N PHE A 139 27.32 -0.21 -6.99
CA PHE A 139 26.87 0.67 -8.07
C PHE A 139 26.48 2.06 -7.53
N PHE A 140 25.81 2.11 -6.37
CA PHE A 140 25.42 3.37 -5.76
C PHE A 140 26.62 4.16 -5.22
N ASP A 141 27.68 3.50 -4.75
CA ASP A 141 28.92 4.17 -4.32
C ASP A 141 29.63 4.81 -5.52
N TRP A 142 29.76 4.06 -6.61
CA TRP A 142 30.31 4.58 -7.88
C TRP A 142 29.50 5.76 -8.41
N LEU A 143 28.16 5.65 -8.38
CA LEU A 143 27.28 6.72 -8.84
C LEU A 143 27.42 7.99 -7.97
N ALA A 144 27.54 7.83 -6.65
CA ALA A 144 27.77 8.94 -5.74
C ALA A 144 29.12 9.63 -5.99
N GLU A 145 30.18 8.87 -6.27
CA GLU A 145 31.49 9.41 -6.63
C GLU A 145 31.46 10.14 -7.97
N LEU A 146 30.75 9.60 -8.98
CA LEU A 146 30.53 10.26 -10.25
C LEU A 146 29.81 11.60 -10.06
N PHE A 147 28.75 11.64 -9.25
CA PHE A 147 28.07 12.89 -8.93
C PHE A 147 28.97 13.87 -8.19
N LYS A 148 29.73 13.43 -7.19
CA LYS A 148 30.69 14.29 -6.47
C LYS A 148 31.71 14.95 -7.41
N ASN A 149 32.16 14.22 -8.43
CA ASN A 149 33.16 14.71 -9.38
C ASN A 149 32.57 15.63 -10.46
N ASN A 150 31.27 15.53 -10.75
CA ASN A 150 30.61 16.29 -11.84
C ASN A 150 29.63 17.37 -11.35
N LEU A 151 29.21 17.33 -10.09
CA LEU A 151 28.41 18.37 -9.45
C LEU A 151 29.30 19.14 -8.46
N SER A 152 29.58 20.41 -8.78
CA SER A 152 30.25 21.30 -7.85
C SER A 152 29.30 21.68 -6.71
N PHE A 153 29.50 21.09 -5.53
CA PHE A 153 28.84 21.57 -4.30
C PHE A 153 29.53 22.80 -3.68
N ASP A 154 30.50 23.39 -4.39
CA ASP A 154 31.38 24.47 -3.91
C ASP A 154 30.72 25.86 -3.80
N ASN A 155 29.41 25.99 -4.12
CA ASN A 155 28.74 27.29 -4.17
C ASN A 155 27.57 27.50 -3.20
N HIS A 156 27.37 26.61 -2.22
CA HIS A 156 26.41 26.85 -1.14
C HIS A 156 26.99 26.43 0.22
N GLY A 157 27.61 27.42 0.89
CA GLY A 157 27.82 27.41 2.33
C GLY A 157 26.54 27.71 3.11
#